data_AF-A0A2H9LEV1-F1
#
_entry.id   AF-A0A2H9LEV1-F1
#
_cell.length_a   1.000
_cell.length_b   1.000
_cell.length_c   1.000
_cell.angle_alpha   90.00
_cell.angle_beta   90.00
_cell.angle_gamma   90.00
#
_symmetry.space_group_name_H-M   'P 1'
#
loop_
_entity.id
_entity.type
_entity.pdbx_description
1 polymer ?
#
loop_
_entity_poly.entity_id
_entity_poly.type
_entity_poly.pdbx_seq_one_letter_code
_entity_poly.pdbx_strand_id
1 'polypeptide(L)'
;MFSKKGQGTTEYLIILAVIIVIALVVAGVMGWFPGMSAGINETQSKAYWGATSPISLSDWKLASTGATFTLKNMGADKLTVTEINVNNIDLNLTDVVLTAGATSPTANAAGFTCTAGQSFSYDVVITYDVDGGLTGKKLTGSKPIVGTCQ
;
A
#
# COMPACT_ATOMS: atom_id res chain seq x y z
N MET A 1 56.34 34.51 -37.05
CA MET A 1 56.45 33.39 -36.10
C MET A 1 55.21 33.42 -35.19
N PHE A 2 54.07 33.00 -35.74
CA PHE A 2 52.82 32.87 -34.99
C PHE A 2 52.51 31.38 -34.85
N SER A 3 51.74 31.02 -33.82
CA SER A 3 51.30 29.65 -33.51
C SER A 3 52.35 28.90 -32.68
N LYS A 4 52.09 28.48 -31.43
CA LYS A 4 50.97 27.66 -30.97
C LYS A 4 50.69 27.92 -29.48
N LYS A 5 49.79 28.85 -29.14
CA LYS A 5 49.35 29.06 -27.73
C LYS A 5 47.83 28.99 -27.50
N GLY A 6 47.06 28.58 -28.52
CA GLY A 6 45.59 28.48 -28.43
C GLY A 6 44.99 27.09 -28.65
N GLN A 7 45.81 26.05 -28.88
CA GLN A 7 45.29 24.73 -29.27
C GLN A 7 44.80 23.88 -28.08
N GLY A 8 45.30 24.12 -26.86
CA GLY A 8 44.85 23.36 -25.68
C GLY A 8 43.51 23.83 -25.10
N THR A 9 43.23 25.13 -25.15
CA THR A 9 42.00 25.69 -24.55
C THR A 9 40.73 25.27 -25.29
N THR A 10 40.82 25.02 -26.60
CA THR A 10 39.69 24.53 -27.40
C THR A 10 39.37 23.07 -27.11
N GLU A 11 40.37 22.23 -26.84
CA GLU A 11 40.17 20.81 -26.47
C GLU A 11 39.45 20.66 -25.12
N TYR A 12 39.87 21.45 -24.11
CA TYR A 12 39.21 21.43 -22.79
C TYR A 12 37.76 21.93 -22.83
N LEU A 13 37.45 22.95 -23.64
CA LEU A 13 36.09 23.46 -23.78
C LEU A 13 35.14 22.43 -24.41
N ILE A 14 35.63 21.65 -25.38
CA ILE A 14 34.84 20.59 -26.02
C ILE A 14 34.58 19.46 -25.04
N ILE A 15 35.60 18.99 -24.32
CA ILE A 15 35.44 17.91 -23.33
C ILE A 15 34.46 18.33 -22.21
N LEU A 16 34.58 19.57 -21.72
CA LEU A 16 33.69 20.10 -20.71
C LEU A 16 32.23 20.16 -21.19
N ALA A 17 31.99 20.60 -22.43
CA ALA A 17 30.65 20.61 -23.00
C ALA A 17 30.04 19.20 -23.11
N VAL A 18 30.83 18.21 -23.54
CA VAL A 18 30.37 16.81 -23.61
C VAL A 18 30.01 16.27 -22.23
N ILE A 19 30.82 16.53 -21.20
CA ILE A 19 30.53 16.10 -19.84
C ILE A 19 29.22 16.72 -19.32
N ILE A 20 28.99 18.01 -19.58
CA ILE A 20 27.75 18.69 -19.19
C ILE A 20 26.53 18.05 -19.87
N VAL A 21 26.63 17.75 -21.18
CA VAL A 21 25.55 17.09 -21.91
C VAL A 21 25.24 15.72 -21.32
N ILE A 22 26.26 14.91 -21.02
CA ILE A 22 26.07 13.59 -20.39
C ILE A 22 25.42 13.74 -19.01
N ALA A 23 25.87 14.69 -18.19
CA ALA A 23 25.30 14.95 -16.87
C ALA A 23 23.82 15.33 -16.94
N LEU A 24 23.44 16.17 -17.91
CA LEU A 24 22.05 16.56 -18.14
C LEU A 24 21.17 15.39 -18.61
N VAL A 25 21.71 14.50 -19.45
CA VAL A 25 21.01 13.28 -19.87
C VAL A 25 20.77 12.36 -18.67
N VAL A 26 21.79 12.13 -17.84
CA VAL A 26 21.65 11.29 -16.64
C VAL A 26 20.65 11.89 -15.66
N ALA A 27 20.72 13.20 -15.40
CA ALA A 27 19.76 13.90 -14.56
C ALA A 27 18.33 13.84 -15.12
N GLY A 28 18.17 13.97 -16.45
CA GLY A 28 16.88 13.85 -17.12
C GLY A 28 16.28 12.44 -17.02
N VAL A 29 17.10 11.39 -17.15
CA VAL A 29 16.67 10.00 -17.00
C VAL A 29 16.32 9.68 -15.54
N MET A 30 17.10 10.17 -14.58
CA MET A 30 16.82 9.96 -13.15
C MET A 30 15.59 10.76 -12.65
N GLY A 31 15.32 11.92 -13.23
CA GLY A 31 14.17 12.76 -12.88
C GLY A 31 12.80 12.22 -13.32
N TRP A 32 12.76 11.24 -14.23
CA TRP A 32 11.50 10.71 -14.80
C TRP A 32 10.87 9.54 -14.01
N PHE A 33 11.38 9.18 -12.83
CA PHE A 33 10.80 8.11 -12.01
C PHE A 33 9.87 8.54 -10.84
N PRO A 34 9.06 9.62 -10.89
CA PRO A 34 8.23 10.00 -9.73
C PRO A 34 6.96 9.15 -9.53
N GLY A 35 6.71 8.09 -10.31
CA GLY A 35 5.41 7.38 -10.31
C GLY A 35 5.39 5.91 -9.85
N MET A 36 6.54 5.23 -9.73
CA MET A 36 6.53 3.75 -9.56
C MET A 36 6.42 3.29 -8.09
N SER A 37 6.75 4.16 -7.13
CA SER A 37 6.85 3.77 -5.71
C SER A 37 5.48 3.44 -5.07
N ALA A 38 4.41 4.17 -5.43
CA ALA A 38 3.10 3.99 -4.81
C ALA A 38 2.48 2.61 -5.10
N GLY A 39 2.57 2.13 -6.35
CA GLY A 39 2.01 0.84 -6.74
C GLY A 39 2.77 -0.37 -6.17
N ILE A 40 4.07 -0.22 -5.89
CA ILE A 40 4.87 -1.28 -5.27
C ILE A 40 4.41 -1.54 -3.83
N ASN A 41 4.16 -0.48 -3.06
CA ASN A 41 3.70 -0.61 -1.68
C ASN A 41 2.30 -1.23 -1.59
N GLU A 42 1.39 -0.86 -2.50
CA GLU A 42 0.07 -1.47 -2.59
C GLU A 42 0.15 -2.97 -2.93
N THR A 43 0.98 -3.33 -3.91
CA THR A 43 1.15 -4.74 -4.32
C THR A 43 1.74 -5.59 -3.19
N GLN A 44 2.74 -5.07 -2.46
CA GLN A 44 3.30 -5.76 -1.30
C GLN A 44 2.29 -5.90 -0.17
N SER A 45 1.51 -4.86 0.09
CA SER A 45 0.44 -4.89 1.09
C SER A 45 -0.62 -5.95 0.74
N LYS A 46 -1.09 -5.97 -0.52
CA LYS A 46 -2.05 -6.97 -1.02
C LYS A 46 -1.52 -8.39 -0.93
N ALA A 47 -0.26 -8.61 -1.31
CA ALA A 47 0.36 -9.93 -1.21
C ALA A 47 0.47 -10.41 0.25
N TYR A 48 0.86 -9.51 1.16
CA TYR A 48 0.93 -9.83 2.59
C TYR A 48 -0.44 -10.23 3.13
N TRP A 49 -1.43 -9.34 2.99
CA TRP A 49 -2.77 -9.55 3.53
C TRP A 49 -3.55 -10.68 2.84
N GLY A 50 -3.27 -10.94 1.57
CA GLY A 50 -3.79 -12.08 0.82
C GLY A 50 -3.31 -13.45 1.33
N ALA A 51 -2.16 -13.48 2.02
CA ALA A 51 -1.56 -14.70 2.57
C ALA A 51 -1.74 -14.83 4.10
N THR A 52 -2.28 -13.80 4.76
CA THR A 52 -2.48 -13.81 6.22
C THR A 52 -3.50 -14.86 6.64
N SER A 53 -3.18 -15.58 7.72
CA SER A 53 -4.02 -16.60 8.36
C SER A 53 -4.25 -16.21 9.83
N PRO A 54 -5.43 -16.45 10.41
CA PRO A 54 -6.55 -17.24 9.86
C PRO A 54 -7.51 -16.44 8.97
N ILE A 55 -7.42 -15.11 8.96
CA ILE A 55 -8.26 -14.22 8.14
C ILE A 55 -7.35 -13.46 7.16
N SER A 56 -7.72 -13.51 5.89
CA SER A 56 -7.08 -12.79 4.80
C SER A 56 -7.94 -11.59 4.37
N LEU A 57 -7.30 -10.47 4.03
CA LEU A 57 -7.92 -9.34 3.35
C LEU A 57 -7.55 -9.39 1.87
N SER A 58 -8.51 -9.74 1.03
CA SER A 58 -8.32 -9.90 -0.42
C SER A 58 -8.47 -8.60 -1.21
N ASP A 59 -9.32 -7.70 -0.73
CA ASP A 59 -9.52 -6.38 -1.31
C ASP A 59 -9.97 -5.39 -0.23
N TRP A 60 -9.69 -4.11 -0.45
CA TRP A 60 -10.16 -3.02 0.41
C TRP A 60 -10.34 -1.73 -0.39
N LYS A 61 -11.38 -0.97 -0.01
CA LYS A 61 -11.71 0.32 -0.60
C LYS A 61 -12.03 1.28 0.52
N LEU A 62 -11.37 2.43 0.52
CA LEU A 62 -11.63 3.53 1.45
C LEU A 62 -12.13 4.73 0.67
N ALA A 63 -13.20 5.33 1.17
CA ALA A 63 -13.80 6.56 0.70
C ALA A 63 -14.08 7.46 1.92
N SER A 64 -14.35 8.75 1.68
CA SER A 64 -14.69 9.70 2.75
C SER A 64 -15.95 9.32 3.53
N THR A 65 -16.83 8.53 2.93
CA THR A 65 -18.11 8.11 3.51
C THR A 65 -18.09 6.68 4.05
N GLY A 66 -16.98 5.94 3.93
CA GLY A 66 -16.91 4.57 4.42
C GLY A 66 -15.74 3.75 3.92
N ALA A 67 -15.62 2.55 4.48
CA ALA A 67 -14.64 1.56 4.07
C ALA A 67 -15.32 0.22 3.78
N THR A 68 -14.83 -0.46 2.75
CA THR A 68 -15.26 -1.80 2.37
C THR A 68 -14.05 -2.72 2.40
N PHE A 69 -14.17 -3.87 3.06
CA PHE A 69 -13.12 -4.89 3.12
C PHE A 69 -13.68 -6.22 2.62
N THR A 70 -12.87 -7.00 1.91
CA THR A 70 -13.25 -8.36 1.51
C THR A 70 -12.45 -9.36 2.33
N LEU A 71 -13.10 -9.91 3.35
CA LEU A 71 -12.52 -10.88 4.27
C LEU A 71 -12.62 -12.28 3.68
N LYS A 72 -11.59 -13.10 3.90
CA LYS A 72 -11.61 -14.52 3.59
C LYS A 72 -11.08 -15.33 4.76
N ASN A 73 -11.81 -16.38 5.14
CA ASN A 73 -11.31 -17.34 6.12
C ASN A 73 -10.37 -18.34 5.42
N MET A 74 -9.11 -18.35 5.85
CA MET A 74 -8.06 -19.23 5.34
C MET A 74 -7.89 -20.50 6.19
N GLY A 75 -8.58 -20.57 7.34
CA GLY A 75 -8.57 -21.71 8.25
C GLY A 75 -9.68 -22.73 7.99
N ALA A 76 -9.65 -23.81 8.76
CA ALA A 76 -10.68 -24.85 8.77
C ALA A 76 -11.82 -24.57 9.76
N ASP A 77 -11.56 -23.76 10.79
CA ASP A 77 -12.55 -23.42 11.80
C ASP A 77 -13.48 -22.31 11.30
N LYS A 78 -14.73 -22.32 11.77
CA LYS A 78 -15.67 -21.23 11.54
C LYS A 78 -15.27 -20.04 12.43
N LEU A 79 -15.17 -18.86 11.83
CA LEU A 79 -14.76 -17.64 12.50
C LEU A 79 -15.91 -16.63 12.50
N THR A 80 -16.02 -15.84 13.56
CA THR A 80 -16.91 -14.67 13.61
C THR A 80 -16.04 -13.43 13.81
N VAL A 81 -16.01 -12.54 12.82
CA VAL A 81 -15.31 -11.26 12.93
C VAL A 81 -16.24 -10.27 13.59
N THR A 82 -15.83 -9.74 14.73
CA THR A 82 -16.64 -8.85 15.58
C THR A 82 -16.21 -7.39 15.46
N GLU A 83 -14.93 -7.15 15.19
CA GLU A 83 -14.39 -5.79 15.09
C GLU A 83 -13.30 -5.74 14.02
N ILE A 84 -13.27 -4.64 13.28
CA ILE A 84 -12.11 -4.25 12.47
C ILE A 84 -11.77 -2.82 12.83
N ASN A 85 -10.56 -2.64 13.33
CA ASN A 85 -10.01 -1.34 13.64
C ASN A 85 -8.97 -0.95 12.59
N VAL A 86 -9.13 0.23 11.99
CA VAL A 86 -8.23 0.78 10.97
C VAL A 86 -7.68 2.10 11.51
N ASN A 87 -6.38 2.16 11.80
CA ASN A 87 -5.73 3.35 12.37
C ASN A 87 -6.44 3.93 13.62
N ASN A 88 -6.80 3.06 14.57
CA ASN A 88 -7.56 3.39 15.79
C ASN A 88 -9.02 3.81 15.56
N ILE A 89 -9.55 3.67 14.33
CA ILE A 89 -10.96 3.90 14.02
C ILE A 89 -11.65 2.54 13.92
N ASP A 90 -12.61 2.29 14.80
CA ASP A 90 -13.48 1.13 14.70
C ASP A 90 -14.45 1.30 13.54
N LEU A 91 -14.50 0.29 12.66
CA LEU A 91 -15.47 0.23 11.59
C LEU A 91 -16.89 0.03 12.10
N ASN A 92 -17.15 -0.36 13.35
CA ASN A 92 -18.49 -0.62 13.92
C ASN A 92 -19.29 -1.67 13.12
N LEU A 93 -18.61 -2.73 12.66
CA LEU A 93 -19.21 -3.76 11.82
C LEU A 93 -20.30 -4.55 12.58
N THR A 94 -21.30 -5.01 11.86
CA THR A 94 -22.10 -6.15 12.33
C THR A 94 -21.24 -7.40 12.24
N ASP A 95 -21.41 -8.34 13.18
CA ASP A 95 -20.68 -9.60 13.18
C ASP A 95 -20.71 -10.30 11.82
N VAL A 96 -19.53 -10.65 11.31
CA VAL A 96 -19.38 -11.33 10.02
C VAL A 96 -18.96 -12.77 10.28
N VAL A 97 -19.85 -13.70 9.95
CA VAL A 97 -19.59 -15.13 10.09
C VAL A 97 -18.91 -15.65 8.83
N LEU A 98 -17.70 -16.18 8.97
CA LEU A 98 -16.90 -16.78 7.90
C LEU A 98 -16.74 -18.28 8.15
N THR A 99 -17.43 -19.10 7.37
CA THR A 99 -17.16 -20.55 7.33
C THR A 99 -15.80 -20.82 6.66
N ALA A 100 -15.28 -22.04 6.80
CA ALA A 100 -13.99 -22.42 6.22
C ALA A 100 -13.91 -22.11 4.71
N GLY A 101 -12.90 -21.36 4.29
CA GLY A 101 -12.71 -20.94 2.90
C GLY A 101 -13.67 -19.86 2.38
N ALA A 102 -14.69 -19.47 3.15
CA ALA A 102 -15.67 -18.48 2.73
C ALA A 102 -15.06 -17.08 2.62
N THR A 103 -15.60 -16.32 1.67
CA THR A 103 -15.26 -14.91 1.44
C THR A 103 -16.50 -14.07 1.65
N SER A 104 -16.40 -13.00 2.44
CA SER A 104 -17.50 -12.06 2.66
C SER A 104 -17.00 -10.62 2.51
N PRO A 105 -17.69 -9.80 1.69
CA PRO A 105 -17.49 -8.36 1.75
C PRO A 105 -18.08 -7.83 3.06
N THR A 106 -17.44 -6.80 3.60
CA THR A 106 -17.92 -5.99 4.71
C THR A 106 -17.94 -4.55 4.25
N ALA A 107 -18.94 -3.79 4.69
CA ALA A 107 -19.06 -2.38 4.37
C ALA A 107 -19.47 -1.64 5.63
N ASN A 108 -18.84 -0.49 5.88
CA ASN A 108 -19.33 0.43 6.89
C ASN A 108 -19.05 1.89 6.57
N ALA A 109 -19.91 2.76 7.10
CA ALA A 109 -19.76 4.20 7.11
C ALA A 109 -18.92 4.63 8.33
N ALA A 110 -17.63 4.30 8.32
CA ALA A 110 -16.70 4.86 9.30
C ALA A 110 -16.21 6.26 8.87
N GLY A 111 -15.94 7.10 9.87
CA GLY A 111 -15.54 8.51 9.71
C GLY A 111 -14.10 8.70 9.21
N PHE A 112 -13.74 8.06 8.10
CA PHE A 112 -12.44 8.28 7.46
C PHE A 112 -12.43 9.64 6.77
N THR A 113 -11.45 10.47 7.08
CA THR A 113 -11.14 11.66 6.30
C THR A 113 -10.12 11.29 5.24
N CYS A 114 -10.58 11.01 4.02
CA CYS A 114 -9.67 10.88 2.89
C CYS A 114 -10.20 11.55 1.62
N THR A 115 -9.26 12.06 0.83
CA THR A 115 -9.55 12.75 -0.43
C THR A 115 -9.42 11.75 -1.58
N ALA A 116 -10.38 11.75 -2.52
CA ALA A 116 -10.30 10.89 -3.70
C ALA A 116 -8.97 11.11 -4.44
N GLY A 117 -8.28 10.03 -4.81
CA GLY A 117 -6.96 10.07 -5.44
C GLY A 117 -5.77 10.21 -4.46
N GLN A 118 -6.02 10.43 -3.17
CA GLN A 118 -4.97 10.46 -2.15
C GLN A 118 -4.55 9.04 -1.77
N SER A 119 -3.24 8.79 -1.71
CA SER A 119 -2.69 7.53 -1.17
C SER A 119 -2.84 7.48 0.35
N PHE A 120 -3.20 6.32 0.90
CA PHE A 120 -3.25 6.07 2.34
C PHE A 120 -2.36 4.89 2.74
N SER A 121 -1.98 4.86 4.02
CA SER A 121 -1.29 3.74 4.66
C SER A 121 -1.79 3.65 6.10
N TYR A 122 -2.55 2.60 6.42
CA TYR A 122 -3.18 2.45 7.73
C TYR A 122 -2.90 1.08 8.34
N ASP A 123 -2.69 1.03 9.65
CA ASP A 123 -2.61 -0.22 10.39
C ASP A 123 -4.00 -0.82 10.58
N VAL A 124 -4.09 -2.15 10.54
CA VAL A 124 -5.36 -2.88 10.70
C VAL A 124 -5.24 -3.92 11.80
N VAL A 125 -6.22 -3.93 12.69
CA VAL A 125 -6.41 -4.94 13.72
C VAL A 125 -7.79 -5.55 13.55
N ILE A 126 -7.85 -6.87 13.41
CA ILE A 126 -9.11 -7.62 13.27
C ILE A 126 -9.34 -8.38 14.57
N THR A 127 -10.47 -8.13 15.24
CA THR A 127 -10.92 -8.93 16.38
C THR A 127 -11.88 -10.00 15.88
N TYR A 128 -11.66 -11.25 16.28
CA TYR A 128 -12.48 -12.38 15.87
C TYR A 128 -12.60 -13.45 16.95
N ASP A 129 -13.65 -14.24 16.83
CA ASP A 129 -13.94 -15.41 17.66
C ASP A 129 -13.84 -16.68 16.82
N VAL A 130 -13.38 -17.76 17.44
CA VAL A 130 -13.44 -19.11 16.85
C VAL A 130 -14.69 -19.80 17.37
N ASP A 131 -15.53 -20.34 16.49
CA ASP A 131 -16.76 -21.03 16.87
C ASP A 131 -16.44 -22.26 17.75
N GLY A 132 -17.01 -22.31 18.95
CA GLY A 132 -16.67 -23.32 19.96
C GLY A 132 -15.25 -23.21 20.56
N GLY A 133 -14.53 -22.13 20.27
CA GLY A 133 -13.16 -21.89 20.72
C GLY A 133 -13.01 -20.67 21.63
N LEU A 134 -11.84 -20.02 21.54
CA LEU A 134 -11.55 -18.79 22.28
C LEU A 134 -12.13 -17.57 21.56
N THR A 135 -12.67 -16.64 22.35
CA THR A 135 -13.21 -15.35 21.89
C THR A 135 -12.20 -14.22 22.08
N GLY A 136 -12.42 -13.09 21.40
CA GLY A 136 -11.64 -11.84 21.51
C GLY A 136 -10.22 -11.95 20.96
N LYS A 137 -9.95 -12.88 20.03
CA LYS A 137 -8.62 -12.98 19.44
C LYS A 137 -8.37 -11.80 18.52
N LYS A 138 -7.14 -11.29 18.55
CA LYS A 138 -6.72 -10.16 17.71
C LYS A 138 -5.70 -10.63 16.68
N LEU A 139 -5.96 -10.28 15.42
CA LEU A 139 -5.02 -10.40 14.32
C LEU A 139 -4.51 -8.99 13.99
N THR A 140 -3.26 -8.73 14.32
CA THR A 140 -2.57 -7.48 13.98
C THR A 140 -1.63 -7.74 12.82
N GLY A 141 -1.82 -7.01 11.71
CA GLY A 141 -0.92 -7.09 10.57
C GLY A 141 0.45 -6.50 10.89
N SER A 142 1.52 -7.09 10.35
CA SER A 142 2.87 -6.51 10.38
C SER A 142 3.13 -5.55 9.23
N LYS A 143 2.18 -5.41 8.30
CA LYS A 143 2.18 -4.44 7.22
C LYS A 143 0.87 -3.64 7.23
N PRO A 144 0.92 -2.32 7.00
CA PRO A 144 -0.29 -1.53 6.85
C PRO A 144 -1.02 -1.92 5.55
N ILE A 145 -2.33 -1.67 5.51
CA ILE A 145 -3.06 -1.61 4.24
C ILE A 145 -2.64 -0.35 3.49
N VAL A 146 -2.39 -0.47 2.20
CA VAL A 146 -2.00 0.64 1.33
C VAL A 146 -2.95 0.68 0.15
N GLY A 147 -3.31 1.87 -0.30
CA GLY A 147 -4.12 2.04 -1.49
C GLY A 147 -4.38 3.52 -1.79
N THR A 148 -5.30 3.76 -2.70
CA THR A 148 -5.77 5.10 -3.05
C THR A 148 -7.22 5.26 -2.65
N CYS A 149 -7.58 6.39 -2.06
CA CYS A 149 -8.96 6.68 -1.74
C CYS A 149 -9.82 6.88 -2.99
N GLN A 150 -11.02 6.32 -2.95
CA GLN A 150 -12.02 6.41 -4.02
C GLN A 150 -12.98 7.58 -3.79
#